data_AF-A0A4Q2YCX7-F1
#
_entry.id   AF-A0A4Q2YCX7-F1
#
_cell.length_a   1.000
_cell.length_b   1.000
_cell.length_c   1.000
_cell.angle_alpha   90.00
_cell.angle_beta   90.00
_cell.angle_gamma   90.00
#
_symmetry.space_group_name_H-M   'P 1'
#
loop_
_entity.id
_entity.type
_entity.pdbx_description
1 polymer ?
#
loop_
_entity_poly.entity_id
_entity_poly.type
_entity_poly.pdbx_seq_one_letter_code
_entity_poly.pdbx_strand_id
1 'polypeptide(L)'
;MPPSGQTKSLGMASIDNLGRTILRLNDLSLPDGEIFERLVEDIGQLIPNSTVWLACSDIRERAITSYLGPWAGQAAALGPAFGRHIESHPQFMALCQGTAAPVDAVSDYISLNQWRATGMYDEVLREAGAVDQLSSSLPLNEDLSFSIVVNRDRWEFTPQERALLGLLMPHVVLAWRNRMLVKRTSLIPTAPDEASAGFLCKIICDSAGNIIQATDSVLQWLSSAFATRRSHKLPENLRRWLRATLQESPLLVPPALNLRTRRGFQLDVTLSPGSRYDLHTISFQRTAGKAEARAIKLTTLGLSLRQAEVLQWVADGKTNEEIGVILNISRFTVKAHLRAIFEIIMVENRNAASAIAWKILSK
;
A
#
# COMPACT_ATOMS: atom_id res chain seq x y z
N MET A 1 -41.23 26.25 -19.51
CA MET A 1 -40.72 26.65 -18.18
C MET A 1 -40.33 25.37 -17.45
N PRO A 2 -39.07 25.17 -17.04
CA PRO A 2 -38.74 24.04 -16.19
C PRO A 2 -39.30 24.31 -14.78
N PRO A 3 -39.72 23.27 -14.03
CA PRO A 3 -40.21 23.46 -12.68
C PRO A 3 -39.04 23.92 -11.81
N SER A 4 -39.26 25.03 -11.11
CA SER A 4 -38.39 25.60 -10.09
C SER A 4 -38.23 24.60 -8.94
N GLY A 5 -37.26 23.69 -9.06
CA GLY A 5 -36.80 22.87 -7.96
C GLY A 5 -36.18 23.77 -6.89
N GLN A 6 -36.88 23.95 -5.78
CA GLN A 6 -36.32 24.55 -4.58
C GLN A 6 -35.10 23.72 -4.16
N THR A 7 -33.91 24.25 -4.41
CA THR A 7 -32.67 23.81 -3.76
C THR A 7 -32.84 24.08 -2.26
N LYS A 8 -33.37 23.11 -1.52
CA LYS A 8 -33.23 23.09 -0.06
C LYS A 8 -31.74 23.13 0.24
N SER A 9 -31.27 24.23 0.83
CA SER A 9 -29.89 24.35 1.28
C SER A 9 -29.55 23.17 2.20
N LEU A 10 -28.32 22.65 2.13
CA LEU A 10 -27.86 21.66 3.10
C LEU A 10 -28.13 22.18 4.51
N GLY A 11 -28.84 21.40 5.34
CA GLY A 11 -29.10 21.76 6.73
C GLY A 11 -27.77 21.83 7.51
N MET A 12 -27.67 22.78 8.44
CA MET A 12 -26.46 23.03 9.24
C MET A 12 -25.89 21.75 9.87
N ALA A 13 -26.76 20.87 10.39
CA ALA A 13 -26.37 19.60 10.98
C ALA A 13 -25.73 18.61 9.98
N SER A 14 -26.19 18.59 8.72
CA SER A 14 -25.60 17.75 7.66
C SER A 14 -24.23 18.27 7.24
N ILE A 15 -24.04 19.59 7.22
CA ILE A 15 -22.75 20.22 6.94
C ILE A 15 -21.76 19.92 8.08
N ASP A 16 -22.21 20.03 9.33
CA ASP A 16 -21.37 19.74 10.50
C ASP A 16 -20.96 18.26 10.55
N ASN A 17 -21.88 17.34 10.25
CA ASN A 17 -21.58 15.91 10.16
C ASN A 17 -20.61 15.62 9.01
N LEU A 18 -20.77 16.26 7.85
CA LEU A 18 -19.86 16.12 6.71
C LEU A 18 -18.47 16.64 7.08
N GLY A 19 -18.38 17.81 7.73
CA GLY A 19 -17.13 18.38 8.21
C GLY A 19 -16.41 17.45 9.20
N ARG A 20 -17.14 16.89 10.19
CA ARG A 20 -16.60 15.90 11.13
C ARG A 20 -16.12 14.62 10.45
N THR A 21 -16.81 14.18 9.42
CA THR A 21 -16.41 13.02 8.60
C THR A 21 -15.10 13.30 7.86
N ILE A 22 -15.02 14.45 7.17
CA ILE A 22 -13.83 14.86 6.43
C ILE A 22 -12.61 14.99 7.35
N LEU A 23 -12.77 15.60 8.53
CA LEU A 23 -11.70 15.75 9.51
C LEU A 23 -11.19 14.39 9.99
N ARG A 24 -12.11 13.45 10.31
CA ARG A 24 -11.75 12.09 10.75
C ARG A 24 -11.07 11.27 9.65
N LEU A 25 -11.54 11.35 8.40
CA LEU A 25 -10.90 10.66 7.28
C LEU A 25 -9.44 11.10 7.09
N ASN A 26 -9.15 12.37 7.33
CA ASN A 26 -7.81 12.94 7.23
C ASN A 26 -6.98 12.79 8.51
N ASP A 27 -7.51 12.17 9.57
CA ASP A 27 -6.73 11.82 10.74
C ASP A 27 -5.84 10.61 10.42
N LEU A 28 -4.53 10.88 10.33
CA LEU A 28 -3.50 9.90 10.01
C LEU A 28 -3.10 9.03 11.20
N SER A 29 -3.57 9.34 12.42
CA SER A 29 -3.30 8.55 13.62
C SER A 29 -4.19 7.30 13.74
N LEU A 30 -5.31 7.27 13.01
CA LEU A 30 -6.27 6.17 13.02
C LEU A 30 -5.71 4.91 12.34
N PRO A 31 -5.82 3.72 12.98
CA PRO A 31 -5.36 2.45 12.42
C PRO A 31 -5.95 2.18 11.02
N ASP A 32 -5.14 1.61 10.13
CA ASP A 32 -5.54 1.36 8.74
C ASP A 32 -6.76 0.44 8.60
N GLY A 33 -6.93 -0.52 9.52
CA GLY A 33 -8.07 -1.44 9.51
C GLY A 33 -9.40 -0.76 9.84
N GLU A 34 -9.37 0.33 10.62
CA GLU A 34 -10.58 0.99 11.12
C GLU A 34 -11.13 2.06 10.16
N ILE A 35 -10.36 2.46 9.14
CA ILE A 35 -10.77 3.58 8.27
C ILE A 35 -12.04 3.26 7.49
N PHE A 36 -12.17 2.03 6.99
CA PHE A 36 -13.32 1.61 6.20
C PHE A 36 -14.56 1.43 7.06
N GLU A 37 -14.39 0.94 8.29
CA GLU A 37 -15.47 0.85 9.28
C GLU A 37 -16.01 2.23 9.63
N ARG A 38 -15.12 3.19 9.90
CA ARG A 38 -15.52 4.57 10.22
C ARG A 38 -16.12 5.31 9.04
N LEU A 39 -15.57 5.15 7.84
CA LEU A 39 -16.12 5.73 6.61
C LEU A 39 -17.55 5.26 6.39
N VAL A 40 -17.77 3.96 6.55
CA VAL A 40 -19.09 3.33 6.49
C VAL A 40 -20.04 3.93 7.52
N GLU A 41 -19.61 4.04 8.79
CA GLU A 41 -20.44 4.58 9.87
C GLU A 41 -20.83 6.04 9.61
N ASP A 42 -19.87 6.84 9.12
CA ASP A 42 -20.07 8.25 8.84
C ASP A 42 -21.02 8.47 7.65
N ILE A 43 -20.87 7.71 6.57
CA ILE A 43 -21.87 7.70 5.47
C ILE A 43 -23.23 7.28 6.02
N GLY A 44 -23.23 6.31 6.95
CA GLY A 44 -24.36 5.84 7.73
C GLY A 44 -25.21 6.97 8.33
N GLN A 45 -24.53 7.98 8.87
CA GLN A 45 -25.14 9.13 9.54
C GLN A 45 -25.49 10.29 8.58
N LEU A 46 -24.90 10.30 7.38
CA LEU A 46 -25.09 11.37 6.39
C LEU A 46 -26.24 11.09 5.43
N ILE A 47 -26.37 9.84 5.00
CA ILE A 47 -27.33 9.43 3.96
C ILE A 47 -28.14 8.25 4.51
N PRO A 48 -29.48 8.34 4.60
CA PRO A 48 -30.32 7.20 4.99
C PRO A 48 -30.05 5.97 4.13
N ASN A 49 -29.68 4.86 4.77
CA ASN A 49 -29.20 3.64 4.13
C ASN A 49 -29.59 2.41 4.95
N SER A 50 -29.65 1.26 4.28
CA SER A 50 -29.71 -0.06 4.89
C SER A 50 -28.29 -0.64 5.08
N THR A 51 -27.43 -0.47 4.08
CA THR A 51 -26.02 -0.89 4.11
C THR A 51 -25.18 0.03 3.21
N VAL A 52 -23.86 0.10 3.44
CA VAL A 52 -22.93 0.82 2.55
C VAL A 52 -21.80 -0.11 2.13
N TRP A 53 -21.77 -0.51 0.87
CA TRP A 53 -20.71 -1.36 0.35
C TRP A 53 -19.54 -0.54 -0.17
N LEU A 54 -18.34 -0.99 0.15
CA LEU A 54 -17.10 -0.49 -0.44
C LEU A 54 -16.56 -1.61 -1.31
N ALA A 55 -16.40 -1.35 -2.61
CA ALA A 55 -16.03 -2.37 -3.58
C ALA A 55 -14.87 -1.89 -4.47
N CYS A 56 -13.95 -2.80 -4.77
CA CYS A 56 -12.99 -2.65 -5.84
C CYS A 56 -13.44 -3.52 -7.01
N SER A 57 -13.53 -2.93 -8.19
CA SER A 57 -14.04 -3.58 -9.39
C SER A 57 -13.03 -3.50 -10.51
N ASP A 58 -12.85 -4.61 -11.21
CA ASP A 58 -12.23 -4.63 -12.53
C ASP A 58 -13.31 -4.31 -13.56
N ILE A 59 -13.21 -3.12 -14.14
CA ILE A 59 -14.21 -2.60 -15.08
C ILE A 59 -14.06 -3.21 -16.48
N ARG A 60 -12.89 -3.81 -16.78
CA ARG A 60 -12.62 -4.48 -18.05
C ARG A 60 -13.13 -5.91 -18.03
N GLU A 61 -12.82 -6.65 -16.98
CA GLU A 61 -13.30 -8.02 -16.74
C GLU A 61 -14.75 -8.05 -16.22
N ARG A 62 -15.34 -6.87 -15.96
CA ARG A 62 -16.69 -6.71 -15.40
C ARG A 62 -16.85 -7.59 -14.16
N ALA A 63 -15.99 -7.36 -13.17
CA ALA A 63 -15.97 -8.18 -11.98
C ALA A 63 -15.72 -7.33 -10.73
N ILE A 64 -16.42 -7.64 -9.64
CA ILE A 64 -16.05 -7.12 -8.33
C ILE A 64 -14.94 -8.02 -7.79
N THR A 65 -13.77 -7.43 -7.57
CA THR A 65 -12.56 -8.15 -7.15
C THR A 65 -12.42 -8.24 -5.64
N SER A 66 -12.91 -7.24 -4.91
CA SER A 66 -12.94 -7.26 -3.45
C SER A 66 -14.00 -6.34 -2.87
N TYR A 67 -14.44 -6.67 -1.66
CA TYR A 67 -15.25 -5.82 -0.81
C TYR A 67 -14.47 -5.45 0.44
N LEU A 68 -14.73 -4.25 0.97
CA LEU A 68 -14.01 -3.67 2.10
C LEU A 68 -14.99 -3.21 3.19
N GLY A 69 -14.47 -3.10 4.41
CA GLY A 69 -15.26 -2.64 5.55
C GLY A 69 -16.19 -3.72 6.14
N PRO A 70 -17.11 -3.33 7.04
CA PRO A 70 -17.82 -4.24 7.92
C PRO A 70 -18.84 -5.13 7.19
N TRP A 71 -19.32 -4.73 6.01
CA TRP A 71 -20.23 -5.53 5.21
C TRP A 71 -19.54 -6.41 4.16
N ALA A 72 -18.20 -6.46 4.13
CA ALA A 72 -17.47 -7.20 3.10
C ALA A 72 -17.88 -8.67 3.01
N GLY A 73 -18.05 -9.35 4.15
CA GLY A 73 -18.48 -10.76 4.17
C GLY A 73 -19.89 -10.97 3.61
N GLN A 74 -20.84 -10.10 3.98
CA GLN A 74 -22.21 -10.16 3.47
C GLN A 74 -22.27 -9.87 1.96
N ALA A 75 -21.57 -8.83 1.51
CA ALA A 75 -21.51 -8.48 0.09
C ALA A 75 -20.83 -9.57 -0.75
N ALA A 76 -19.73 -10.16 -0.24
CA ALA A 76 -19.04 -11.26 -0.91
C ALA A 76 -19.91 -12.52 -1.05
N ALA A 77 -20.78 -12.82 -0.08
CA ALA A 77 -21.70 -13.94 -0.16
C ALA A 77 -22.71 -13.81 -1.33
N LEU A 78 -23.07 -12.58 -1.70
CA LEU A 78 -23.93 -12.27 -2.84
C LEU A 78 -23.17 -12.20 -4.18
N GLY A 79 -21.83 -12.21 -4.15
CA GLY A 79 -20.96 -12.08 -5.33
C GLY A 79 -21.27 -13.07 -6.47
N PRO A 80 -21.51 -14.37 -6.22
CA PRO A 80 -21.88 -15.31 -7.29
C PRO A 80 -23.21 -14.97 -7.98
N ALA A 81 -24.21 -14.49 -7.24
CA ALA A 81 -25.49 -14.06 -7.81
C ALA A 81 -25.34 -12.75 -8.59
N PHE A 82 -24.55 -11.81 -8.04
CA PHE A 82 -24.18 -10.58 -8.73
C PHE A 82 -23.50 -10.88 -10.07
N GLY A 83 -22.52 -11.79 -10.11
CA GLY A 83 -21.82 -12.17 -11.33
C GLY A 83 -22.73 -12.78 -12.40
N ARG A 84 -23.71 -13.62 -12.01
CA ARG A 84 -24.70 -14.18 -12.95
C ARG A 84 -25.57 -13.10 -13.60
N HIS A 85 -25.93 -12.07 -12.83
CA HIS A 85 -26.89 -11.04 -13.24
C HIS A 85 -26.23 -9.72 -13.64
N ILE A 86 -24.90 -9.67 -13.77
CA ILE A 86 -24.14 -8.43 -13.86
C ILE A 86 -24.55 -7.53 -15.03
N GLU A 87 -24.88 -8.12 -16.18
CA GLU A 87 -25.34 -7.40 -17.37
C GLU A 87 -26.67 -6.66 -17.15
N SER A 88 -27.45 -7.07 -16.15
CA SER A 88 -28.70 -6.39 -15.76
C SER A 88 -28.51 -5.29 -14.72
N HIS A 89 -27.28 -5.03 -14.26
CA HIS A 89 -26.97 -3.98 -13.30
C HIS A 89 -26.62 -2.66 -14.01
N PRO A 90 -27.54 -1.68 -14.10
CA PRO A 90 -27.36 -0.53 -14.98
C PRO A 90 -26.19 0.38 -14.58
N GLN A 91 -26.04 0.73 -13.30
CA GLN A 91 -24.93 1.57 -12.84
C GLN A 91 -23.56 0.93 -13.07
N PHE A 92 -23.43 -0.35 -12.71
CA PHE A 92 -22.17 -1.08 -12.89
C PHE A 92 -21.80 -1.18 -14.38
N MET A 93 -22.78 -1.40 -15.25
CA MET A 93 -22.55 -1.41 -16.69
C MET A 93 -22.18 -0.02 -17.23
N ALA A 94 -22.82 1.05 -16.74
CA ALA A 94 -22.43 2.42 -17.07
C ALA A 94 -21.00 2.73 -16.61
N LEU A 95 -20.59 2.24 -15.43
CA LEU A 95 -19.22 2.35 -14.93
C LEU A 95 -18.23 1.63 -15.86
N CYS A 96 -18.52 0.38 -16.23
CA CYS A 96 -17.68 -0.41 -17.13
C CYS A 96 -17.54 0.21 -18.53
N GLN A 97 -18.56 0.93 -18.98
CA GLN A 97 -18.58 1.61 -20.28
C GLN A 97 -17.97 3.02 -20.23
N GLY A 98 -17.61 3.52 -19.04
CA GLY A 98 -17.12 4.88 -18.87
C GLY A 98 -18.18 5.97 -19.06
N THR A 99 -19.46 5.63 -18.93
CA THR A 99 -20.61 6.52 -19.10
C THR A 99 -21.32 6.86 -17.79
N ALA A 100 -20.88 6.29 -16.67
CA ALA A 100 -21.38 6.60 -15.33
C ALA A 100 -21.19 8.08 -14.97
N ALA A 101 -22.18 8.66 -14.29
CA ALA A 101 -22.03 9.98 -13.71
C ALA A 101 -21.12 9.90 -12.46
N PRO A 102 -20.50 11.01 -12.01
CA PRO A 102 -19.69 11.01 -10.79
C PRO A 102 -20.44 10.48 -9.56
N VAL A 103 -21.74 10.75 -9.51
CA VAL A 103 -22.69 10.17 -8.55
C VAL A 103 -23.95 9.82 -9.32
N ASP A 104 -24.35 8.56 -9.28
CA ASP A 104 -25.55 8.05 -9.94
C ASP A 104 -26.36 7.13 -9.02
N ALA A 105 -27.62 6.91 -9.35
CA ALA A 105 -28.51 5.95 -8.70
C ALA A 105 -29.01 4.90 -9.70
N VAL A 106 -29.40 3.69 -9.25
CA VAL A 106 -30.08 2.71 -10.13
C VAL A 106 -31.31 3.35 -10.76
N SER A 107 -32.04 4.14 -9.97
CA SER A 107 -33.22 4.88 -10.41
C SER A 107 -32.98 5.88 -11.55
N ASP A 108 -31.73 6.22 -11.87
CA ASP A 108 -31.41 7.11 -13.00
C ASP A 108 -31.50 6.40 -14.36
N TYR A 109 -31.40 5.07 -14.36
CA TYR A 109 -31.26 4.27 -15.58
C TYR A 109 -32.49 3.42 -15.90
N ILE A 110 -33.26 3.06 -14.87
CA ILE A 110 -34.34 2.07 -14.99
C ILE A 110 -35.50 2.43 -14.06
N SER A 111 -36.74 2.14 -14.45
CA SER A 111 -37.91 2.33 -13.59
C SER A 111 -38.02 1.24 -12.52
N LEU A 112 -38.68 1.53 -11.39
CA LEU A 112 -38.85 0.56 -10.29
C LEU A 112 -39.48 -0.77 -10.74
N ASN A 113 -40.49 -0.71 -11.62
CA ASN A 113 -41.16 -1.92 -12.11
C ASN A 113 -40.24 -2.79 -12.96
N GLN A 114 -39.43 -2.17 -13.82
CA GLN A 114 -38.44 -2.88 -14.63
C GLN A 114 -37.30 -3.43 -13.76
N TRP A 115 -36.85 -2.66 -12.78
CA TRP A 115 -35.81 -3.08 -11.84
C TRP A 115 -36.22 -4.32 -11.07
N ARG A 116 -37.44 -4.32 -10.52
CA ARG A 116 -38.01 -5.45 -9.78
C ARG A 116 -38.17 -6.73 -10.60
N ALA A 117 -38.23 -6.61 -11.92
CA ALA A 117 -38.32 -7.74 -12.83
C ALA A 117 -36.95 -8.37 -13.18
N THR A 118 -35.84 -7.81 -12.69
CA THR A 118 -34.49 -8.33 -12.93
C THR A 118 -34.07 -9.39 -11.92
N GLY A 119 -33.23 -10.34 -12.34
CA GLY A 119 -32.57 -11.28 -11.43
C GLY A 119 -31.59 -10.61 -10.47
N MET A 120 -30.96 -9.49 -10.89
CA MET A 120 -30.13 -8.67 -10.01
C MET A 120 -30.93 -8.11 -8.82
N TYR A 121 -32.15 -7.65 -9.04
CA TYR A 121 -33.00 -7.23 -7.94
C TYR A 121 -33.42 -8.40 -7.04
N ASP A 122 -33.90 -9.49 -7.65
CA ASP A 122 -34.50 -10.62 -6.95
C ASP A 122 -33.50 -11.37 -6.07
N GLU A 123 -32.30 -11.69 -6.60
CA GLU A 123 -31.30 -12.52 -5.92
C GLU A 123 -30.23 -11.72 -5.18
N VAL A 124 -30.05 -10.42 -5.46
CA VAL A 124 -28.98 -9.61 -4.84
C VAL A 124 -29.55 -8.50 -3.98
N LEU A 125 -30.30 -7.55 -4.57
CA LEU A 125 -30.74 -6.37 -3.82
C LEU A 125 -31.78 -6.70 -2.76
N ARG A 126 -32.72 -7.59 -3.05
CA ARG A 126 -33.72 -8.02 -2.06
C ARG A 126 -33.07 -8.71 -0.87
N GLU A 127 -32.13 -9.61 -1.10
CA GLU A 127 -31.35 -10.28 -0.05
C GLU A 127 -30.49 -9.30 0.76
N ALA A 128 -30.01 -8.23 0.12
CA ALA A 128 -29.33 -7.12 0.79
C ALA A 128 -30.28 -6.18 1.57
N GLY A 129 -31.59 -6.43 1.57
CA GLY A 129 -32.59 -5.56 2.22
C GLY A 129 -32.71 -4.19 1.58
N ALA A 130 -32.44 -4.10 0.28
CA ALA A 130 -32.36 -2.85 -0.46
C ALA A 130 -33.21 -2.85 -1.73
N VAL A 131 -33.60 -1.64 -2.12
CA VAL A 131 -34.42 -1.34 -3.29
C VAL A 131 -33.68 -0.39 -4.21
N ASP A 132 -33.12 0.68 -3.62
CA ASP A 132 -32.26 1.72 -4.18
C ASP A 132 -30.74 1.44 -4.09
N GLN A 133 -29.89 1.88 -5.03
CA GLN A 133 -28.45 2.05 -4.77
C GLN A 133 -27.94 3.39 -5.31
N LEU A 134 -27.22 4.14 -4.48
CA LEU A 134 -26.49 5.35 -4.87
C LEU A 134 -25.01 5.02 -4.91
N SER A 135 -24.35 5.27 -6.04
CA SER A 135 -22.95 4.94 -6.22
C SER A 135 -22.12 6.19 -6.49
N SER A 136 -20.88 6.18 -6.01
CA SER A 136 -19.85 7.06 -6.53
C SER A 136 -18.55 6.28 -6.65
N SER A 137 -17.95 6.38 -7.82
CA SER A 137 -16.81 5.57 -8.22
C SER A 137 -15.63 6.44 -8.58
N LEU A 138 -14.44 5.99 -8.22
CA LEU A 138 -13.19 6.65 -8.56
C LEU A 138 -12.25 5.65 -9.27
N PRO A 139 -11.69 6.02 -10.42
CA PRO A 139 -10.71 5.18 -11.07
C PRO A 139 -9.45 5.12 -10.19
N LEU A 140 -9.07 3.91 -9.81
CA LEU A 140 -7.77 3.64 -9.19
C LEU A 140 -6.67 3.59 -10.25
N ASN A 141 -7.02 3.10 -11.45
CA ASN A 141 -6.19 3.06 -12.66
C ASN A 141 -7.10 2.90 -13.90
N GLU A 142 -6.56 2.43 -15.04
CA GLU A 142 -7.31 2.24 -16.29
C GLU A 142 -8.35 1.10 -16.23
N ASP A 143 -8.10 0.05 -15.43
CA ASP A 143 -8.92 -1.16 -15.38
C ASP A 143 -9.61 -1.36 -14.02
N LEU A 144 -9.14 -0.70 -12.94
CA LEU A 144 -9.74 -0.82 -11.62
C LEU A 144 -10.44 0.46 -11.16
N SER A 145 -11.61 0.28 -10.57
CA SER A 145 -12.40 1.33 -9.91
C SER A 145 -12.66 0.97 -8.45
N PHE A 146 -12.56 1.96 -7.56
CA PHE A 146 -13.08 1.86 -6.20
C PHE A 146 -14.42 2.58 -6.14
N SER A 147 -15.41 1.94 -5.53
CA SER A 147 -16.78 2.43 -5.47
C SER A 147 -17.31 2.41 -4.06
N ILE A 148 -17.96 3.51 -3.68
CA ILE A 148 -18.84 3.58 -2.51
C ILE A 148 -20.26 3.39 -3.02
N VAL A 149 -20.98 2.41 -2.46
CA VAL A 149 -22.34 2.06 -2.86
C VAL A 149 -23.24 2.11 -1.64
N VAL A 150 -24.12 3.10 -1.58
CA VAL A 150 -25.11 3.27 -0.52
C VAL A 150 -26.38 2.56 -0.92
N ASN A 151 -26.71 1.47 -0.24
CA ASN A 151 -27.92 0.69 -0.46
C ASN A 151 -29.01 1.15 0.51
N ARG A 152 -30.27 1.11 0.09
CA ARG A 152 -31.38 1.44 1.00
C ARG A 152 -32.69 0.78 0.58
N ASP A 153 -33.61 0.65 1.52
CA ASP A 153 -34.92 0.03 1.39
C ASP A 153 -35.98 0.85 0.61
N ARG A 154 -35.63 2.05 0.13
CA ARG A 154 -36.53 2.96 -0.61
C ARG A 154 -35.99 3.33 -2.00
N TRP A 155 -36.89 3.75 -2.88
CA TRP A 155 -36.61 4.15 -4.27
C TRP A 155 -36.27 5.66 -4.39
N GLU A 156 -35.35 6.02 -5.29
CA GLU A 156 -34.82 7.38 -5.61
C GLU A 156 -34.11 8.23 -4.52
N PHE A 157 -32.88 8.66 -4.79
CA PHE A 157 -32.12 9.55 -3.90
C PHE A 157 -32.39 11.02 -4.18
N THR A 158 -32.58 11.79 -3.13
CA THR A 158 -32.79 13.24 -3.20
C THR A 158 -31.53 13.96 -3.73
N PRO A 159 -31.67 15.14 -4.36
CA PRO A 159 -30.51 15.93 -4.78
C PRO A 159 -29.53 16.25 -3.65
N GLN A 160 -30.04 16.41 -2.41
CA GLN A 160 -29.21 16.67 -1.24
C GLN A 160 -28.35 15.46 -0.85
N GLU A 161 -28.91 14.26 -0.83
CA GLU A 161 -28.17 13.01 -0.53
C GLU A 161 -27.08 12.76 -1.58
N ARG A 162 -27.40 12.99 -2.86
CA ARG A 162 -26.45 12.90 -3.97
C ARG A 162 -25.29 13.89 -3.81
N ALA A 163 -25.61 15.13 -3.45
CA ALA A 163 -24.61 16.17 -3.20
C ALA A 163 -23.70 15.83 -2.02
N LEU A 164 -24.24 15.24 -0.94
CA LEU A 164 -23.44 14.81 0.21
C LEU A 164 -22.39 13.75 -0.19
N LEU A 165 -22.79 12.71 -0.94
CA LEU A 165 -21.83 11.71 -1.42
C LEU A 165 -20.80 12.33 -2.37
N GLY A 166 -21.24 13.16 -3.32
CA GLY A 166 -20.35 13.83 -4.27
C GLY A 166 -19.34 14.76 -3.60
N LEU A 167 -19.74 15.48 -2.55
CA LEU A 167 -18.84 16.33 -1.77
C LEU A 167 -17.86 15.51 -0.94
N LEU A 168 -18.26 14.34 -0.43
CA LEU A 168 -17.41 13.48 0.39
C LEU A 168 -16.28 12.83 -0.43
N MET A 169 -16.54 12.46 -1.68
CA MET A 169 -15.65 11.65 -2.50
C MET A 169 -14.25 12.24 -2.73
N PRO A 170 -14.07 13.54 -3.06
CA PRO A 170 -12.75 14.16 -3.13
C PRO A 170 -11.93 14.01 -1.85
N HIS A 171 -12.59 14.04 -0.69
CA HIS A 171 -11.94 13.89 0.61
C HIS A 171 -11.58 12.44 0.92
N VAL A 172 -12.40 11.46 0.49
CA VAL A 172 -12.06 10.03 0.56
C VAL A 172 -10.83 9.74 -0.32
N VAL A 173 -10.81 10.25 -1.55
CA VAL A 173 -9.66 10.15 -2.46
C VAL A 173 -8.41 10.77 -1.84
N LEU A 174 -8.54 11.98 -1.29
CA LEU A 174 -7.43 12.70 -0.68
C LEU A 174 -6.92 11.99 0.57
N ALA A 175 -7.80 11.53 1.46
CA ALA A 175 -7.44 10.77 2.65
C ALA A 175 -6.72 9.46 2.29
N TRP A 176 -7.25 8.73 1.30
CA TRP A 176 -6.61 7.52 0.77
C TRP A 176 -5.22 7.81 0.20
N ARG A 177 -5.11 8.83 -0.67
CA ARG A 177 -3.83 9.26 -1.24
C ARG A 177 -2.86 9.70 -0.16
N ASN A 178 -3.30 10.48 0.82
CA ASN A 178 -2.48 10.96 1.94
C ASN A 178 -2.02 9.80 2.81
N ARG A 179 -2.86 8.81 3.10
CA ARG A 179 -2.44 7.60 3.83
C ARG A 179 -1.51 6.72 3.02
N MET A 180 -1.71 6.60 1.72
CA MET A 180 -0.77 5.92 0.83
C MET A 180 0.55 6.69 0.72
N LEU A 181 0.49 8.03 0.76
CA LEU A 181 1.65 8.91 0.79
C LEU A 181 2.35 8.85 2.15
N VAL A 182 1.62 8.73 3.25
CA VAL A 182 2.16 8.55 4.62
C VAL A 182 2.72 7.16 4.77
N LYS A 183 2.09 6.12 4.24
CA LYS A 183 2.75 4.82 4.11
C LYS A 183 4.01 4.96 3.28
N ARG A 184 3.95 5.68 2.15
CA ARG A 184 5.14 5.98 1.33
C ARG A 184 6.16 6.85 2.08
N THR A 185 5.81 7.77 2.98
CA THR A 185 6.73 8.66 3.70
C THR A 185 7.17 8.15 5.06
N SER A 186 6.41 7.29 5.70
CA SER A 186 6.88 6.33 6.71
C SER A 186 7.79 5.27 6.07
N LEU A 187 7.76 5.16 4.73
CA LEU A 187 8.70 4.41 3.88
C LEU A 187 9.70 5.32 3.11
N ILE A 188 9.71 6.64 3.32
CA ILE A 188 10.73 7.58 2.80
C ILE A 188 11.39 8.19 4.03
N PRO A 189 12.69 7.93 4.30
CA PRO A 189 13.42 8.71 5.28
C PRO A 189 13.23 10.20 4.95
N THR A 190 12.81 10.99 5.93
CA THR A 190 12.72 12.46 5.84
C THR A 190 13.98 13.02 5.19
N ALA A 191 13.88 13.43 3.92
CA ALA A 191 14.92 14.11 3.14
C ALA A 191 16.31 13.40 3.07
N PRO A 192 17.11 13.66 2.04
CA PRO A 192 18.40 13.01 1.86
C PRO A 192 19.42 13.64 2.78
N ASP A 193 19.57 13.11 4.00
CA ASP A 193 20.88 13.14 4.62
C ASP A 193 21.71 12.07 3.92
N GLU A 194 22.74 12.49 3.20
CA GLU A 194 23.76 11.64 2.55
C GLU A 194 24.49 10.70 3.53
N ALA A 195 24.11 10.71 4.81
CA ALA A 195 24.58 9.84 5.88
C ALA A 195 23.60 8.70 6.28
N SER A 196 22.39 8.63 5.71
CA SER A 196 21.38 7.62 6.09
C SER A 196 21.34 6.46 5.11
N ALA A 197 22.09 5.39 5.39
CA ALA A 197 22.00 4.09 4.73
C ALA A 197 20.66 3.37 5.07
N GLY A 198 19.54 3.94 4.61
CA GLY A 198 18.17 3.44 4.74
C GLY A 198 17.76 2.68 3.48
N PHE A 199 17.94 1.36 3.54
CA PHE A 199 17.93 0.42 2.42
C PHE A 199 16.55 0.07 1.84
N LEU A 200 15.79 1.04 1.33
CA LEU A 200 14.62 0.73 0.48
C LEU A 200 15.01 0.82 -0.99
N CYS A 201 14.95 -0.29 -1.71
CA CYS A 201 15.21 -0.35 -3.14
C CYS A 201 14.03 -0.95 -3.89
N LYS A 202 13.81 -0.54 -5.14
CA LYS A 202 12.65 -0.96 -5.94
C LYS A 202 13.08 -1.56 -7.28
N ILE A 203 12.30 -2.54 -7.73
CA ILE A 203 12.33 -3.11 -9.08
C ILE A 203 10.93 -3.00 -9.67
N ILE A 204 10.87 -2.65 -10.96
CA ILE A 204 9.70 -2.78 -11.81
C ILE A 204 9.95 -3.96 -12.74
N CYS A 205 9.04 -4.92 -12.77
CA CYS A 205 9.15 -6.12 -13.60
C CYS A 205 7.81 -6.51 -14.21
N ASP A 206 7.81 -7.29 -15.29
CA ASP A 206 6.58 -7.88 -15.83
C ASP A 206 6.15 -9.15 -15.06
N SER A 207 4.96 -9.71 -15.37
CA SER A 207 4.46 -10.97 -14.77
C SER A 207 5.34 -12.19 -15.05
N ALA A 208 6.17 -12.16 -16.10
CA ALA A 208 7.15 -13.21 -16.39
C ALA A 208 8.42 -13.10 -15.53
N GLY A 209 8.59 -11.98 -14.82
CA GLY A 209 9.72 -11.65 -13.97
C GLY A 209 10.91 -11.04 -14.74
N ASN A 210 10.68 -10.45 -15.91
CA ASN A 210 11.68 -9.65 -16.61
C ASN A 210 11.77 -8.26 -15.96
N ILE A 211 12.98 -7.79 -15.69
CA ILE A 211 13.26 -6.51 -15.05
C ILE A 211 13.21 -5.41 -16.10
N ILE A 212 12.29 -4.48 -15.90
CA ILE A 212 12.11 -3.32 -16.79
C ILE A 212 12.84 -2.11 -16.23
N GLN A 213 12.80 -1.93 -14.91
CA GLN A 213 13.55 -0.87 -14.23
C GLN A 213 14.04 -1.35 -12.87
N ALA A 214 15.25 -0.95 -12.50
CA ALA A 214 15.85 -1.28 -11.20
C ALA A 214 16.84 -0.21 -10.77
N THR A 215 17.03 -0.07 -9.47
CA THR A 215 18.11 0.74 -8.89
C THR A 215 19.42 -0.06 -8.85
N ASP A 216 20.58 0.59 -9.04
CA ASP A 216 21.87 -0.12 -9.02
C ASP A 216 22.12 -0.87 -7.70
N SER A 217 21.68 -0.29 -6.58
CA SER A 217 21.77 -0.88 -5.24
C SER A 217 21.03 -2.22 -5.14
N VAL A 218 19.83 -2.34 -5.73
CA VAL A 218 19.05 -3.58 -5.71
C VAL A 218 19.70 -4.66 -6.57
N LEU A 219 20.29 -4.30 -7.71
CA LEU A 219 21.01 -5.23 -8.57
C LEU A 219 22.27 -5.76 -7.86
N GLN A 220 22.96 -4.92 -7.10
CA GLN A 220 24.07 -5.34 -6.24
C GLN A 220 23.62 -6.28 -5.12
N TRP A 221 22.50 -5.99 -4.43
CA TRP A 221 21.99 -6.89 -3.40
C TRP A 221 21.57 -8.23 -3.96
N LEU A 222 20.80 -8.24 -5.06
CA LEU A 222 20.38 -9.49 -5.69
C LEU A 222 21.56 -10.33 -6.17
N SER A 223 22.56 -9.73 -6.81
CA SER A 223 23.78 -10.44 -7.20
C SER A 223 24.55 -11.01 -6.00
N SER A 224 24.63 -10.27 -4.90
CA SER A 224 25.28 -10.74 -3.66
C SER A 224 24.47 -11.81 -2.92
N ALA A 225 23.13 -11.73 -2.94
CA ALA A 225 22.22 -12.61 -2.24
C ALA A 225 22.07 -13.96 -2.95
N PHE A 226 21.99 -13.93 -4.29
CA PHE A 226 21.72 -15.10 -5.12
C PHE A 226 22.96 -15.65 -5.86
N ALA A 227 24.13 -15.01 -5.71
CA ALA A 227 25.36 -15.38 -6.42
C ALA A 227 25.18 -15.43 -7.96
N THR A 228 24.27 -14.63 -8.49
CA THR A 228 23.94 -14.54 -9.92
C THR A 228 24.67 -13.37 -10.58
N ARG A 229 25.09 -13.53 -11.84
CA ARG A 229 25.52 -12.40 -12.68
C ARG A 229 24.37 -11.38 -12.81
N ARG A 230 24.70 -10.09 -13.00
CA ARG A 230 23.70 -9.07 -13.35
C ARG A 230 22.86 -9.59 -14.53
N SER A 231 21.56 -9.62 -14.32
CA SER A 231 20.59 -10.23 -15.23
C SER A 231 19.42 -9.27 -15.40
N HIS A 232 18.86 -9.22 -16.61
CA HIS A 232 17.61 -8.53 -16.91
C HIS A 232 16.38 -9.32 -16.46
N LYS A 233 16.56 -10.42 -15.72
CA LYS A 233 15.50 -11.25 -15.16
C LYS A 233 15.67 -11.41 -13.67
N LEU A 234 14.55 -11.42 -12.95
CA LEU A 234 14.52 -11.73 -11.52
C LEU A 234 15.10 -13.14 -11.26
N PRO A 235 15.77 -13.34 -10.11
CA PRO A 235 16.18 -14.66 -9.65
C PRO A 235 15.00 -15.64 -9.60
N GLU A 236 15.26 -16.92 -9.88
CA GLU A 236 14.21 -17.93 -10.02
C GLU A 236 13.29 -18.06 -8.79
N ASN A 237 13.85 -17.90 -7.60
CA ASN A 237 13.07 -17.92 -6.35
C ASN A 237 12.05 -16.78 -6.29
N LEU A 238 12.45 -15.57 -6.70
CA LEU A 238 11.57 -14.41 -6.75
C LEU A 238 10.54 -14.52 -7.88
N ARG A 239 10.90 -15.11 -9.03
CA ARG A 239 9.94 -15.37 -10.11
C ARG A 239 8.88 -16.37 -9.70
N ARG A 240 9.26 -17.46 -9.04
CA ARG A 240 8.33 -18.49 -8.56
C ARG A 240 7.37 -17.90 -7.53
N TRP A 241 7.90 -17.12 -6.59
CA TRP A 241 7.09 -16.41 -5.61
C TRP A 241 6.14 -15.40 -6.26
N LEU A 242 6.62 -14.58 -7.20
CA LEU A 242 5.80 -13.62 -7.94
C LEU A 242 4.62 -14.32 -8.63
N ARG A 243 4.87 -15.42 -9.36
CA ARG A 243 3.80 -16.15 -10.06
C ARG A 243 2.78 -16.77 -9.10
N ALA A 244 3.24 -17.42 -8.02
CA ALA A 244 2.33 -18.01 -7.04
C ALA A 244 1.46 -16.93 -6.39
N THR A 245 2.06 -15.80 -6.06
CA THR A 245 1.38 -14.67 -5.44
C THR A 245 0.35 -14.01 -6.35
N LEU A 246 0.63 -13.87 -7.64
CA LEU A 246 -0.31 -13.30 -8.62
C LEU A 246 -1.50 -14.24 -8.92
N GLN A 247 -1.39 -15.53 -8.59
CA GLN A 247 -2.48 -16.50 -8.75
C GLN A 247 -3.47 -16.49 -7.57
N GLU A 248 -3.09 -15.93 -6.43
CA GLU A 248 -3.93 -15.81 -5.24
C GLU A 248 -4.71 -14.48 -5.29
N SER A 249 -5.94 -14.49 -5.82
CA SER A 249 -6.85 -13.34 -5.82
C SER A 249 -8.01 -13.54 -4.84
N PRO A 250 -8.42 -12.52 -4.05
CA PRO A 250 -7.81 -11.20 -3.89
C PRO A 250 -6.76 -11.14 -2.76
N LEU A 251 -5.67 -10.38 -3.00
CA LEU A 251 -4.62 -10.13 -2.01
C LEU A 251 -5.08 -9.06 -1.00
N LEU A 252 -5.62 -9.49 0.14
CA LEU A 252 -5.99 -8.62 1.28
C LEU A 252 -4.78 -7.95 1.96
N VAL A 253 -3.58 -8.51 1.80
CA VAL A 253 -2.33 -8.02 2.40
C VAL A 253 -1.25 -8.00 1.32
N PRO A 254 -0.38 -6.96 1.26
CA PRO A 254 0.77 -6.95 0.37
C PRO A 254 1.64 -8.20 0.62
N PRO A 255 1.80 -9.06 -0.39
CA PRO A 255 2.57 -10.29 -0.25
C PRO A 255 4.00 -9.97 0.17
N ALA A 256 4.47 -10.61 1.23
CA ALA A 256 5.80 -10.40 1.78
C ALA A 256 6.62 -11.69 1.75
N LEU A 257 7.90 -11.56 1.44
CA LEU A 257 8.87 -12.66 1.44
C LEU A 257 10.15 -12.23 2.16
N ASN A 258 10.51 -12.96 3.20
CA ASN A 258 11.76 -12.74 3.92
C ASN A 258 12.87 -13.61 3.32
N LEU A 259 13.88 -12.97 2.73
CA LEU A 259 15.03 -13.63 2.12
C LEU A 259 16.26 -13.47 3.01
N ARG A 260 16.85 -14.59 3.43
CA ARG A 260 18.14 -14.57 4.13
C ARG A 260 19.28 -14.71 3.13
N THR A 261 20.18 -13.74 3.10
CA THR A 261 21.31 -13.74 2.17
C THR A 261 22.48 -14.57 2.70
N ARG A 262 23.35 -15.06 1.81
CA ARG A 262 24.59 -15.77 2.20
C ARG A 262 25.56 -14.92 3.01
N ARG A 263 25.45 -13.59 2.91
CA ARG A 263 26.26 -12.63 3.66
C ARG A 263 25.62 -12.22 5.00
N GLY A 264 24.53 -12.87 5.41
CA GLY A 264 23.98 -12.77 6.77
C GLY A 264 22.92 -11.68 6.98
N PHE A 265 22.67 -10.81 6.01
CA PHE A 265 21.59 -9.82 6.08
C PHE A 265 20.26 -10.37 5.57
N GLN A 266 19.15 -9.84 6.09
CA GLN A 266 17.79 -10.17 5.65
C GLN A 266 17.29 -9.14 4.65
N LEU A 267 16.56 -9.59 3.64
CA LEU A 267 15.82 -8.76 2.71
C LEU A 267 14.35 -9.06 2.88
N ASP A 268 13.60 -8.08 3.33
CA ASP A 268 12.14 -8.12 3.39
C ASP A 268 11.64 -7.61 2.05
N VAL A 269 10.96 -8.49 1.31
CA VAL A 269 10.51 -8.24 -0.05
C VAL A 269 9.01 -8.09 -0.05
N THR A 270 8.49 -6.97 -0.55
CA THR A 270 7.05 -6.75 -0.65
C THR A 270 6.64 -6.56 -2.11
N LEU A 271 5.58 -7.26 -2.53
CA LEU A 271 4.99 -7.09 -3.84
C LEU A 271 3.90 -6.02 -3.77
N SER A 272 3.97 -5.06 -4.69
CA SER A 272 2.87 -4.20 -5.06
C SER A 272 2.52 -4.52 -6.51
N PRO A 273 1.48 -5.36 -6.74
CA PRO A 273 1.03 -5.64 -8.09
C PRO A 273 0.62 -4.32 -8.74
N GLY A 274 1.26 -3.97 -9.85
CA GLY A 274 0.79 -2.86 -10.65
C GLY A 274 -0.33 -3.35 -11.57
N SER A 275 -1.23 -2.44 -11.86
CA SER A 275 -2.48 -2.66 -12.55
C SER A 275 -2.44 -2.17 -14.01
N ARG A 276 -1.24 -1.93 -14.57
CA ARG A 276 -1.02 -1.45 -15.94
C ARG A 276 0.11 -2.24 -16.58
N TYR A 277 -0.11 -2.74 -17.81
CA TYR A 277 0.86 -3.44 -18.66
C TYR A 277 1.53 -4.69 -18.04
N ASP A 278 0.87 -5.38 -17.11
CA ASP A 278 1.46 -6.51 -16.36
C ASP A 278 2.74 -6.13 -15.57
N LEU A 279 2.89 -4.85 -15.22
CA LEU A 279 4.05 -4.34 -14.50
C LEU A 279 3.82 -4.37 -13.00
N HIS A 280 4.72 -5.01 -12.26
CA HIS A 280 4.66 -5.12 -10.83
C HIS A 280 5.85 -4.41 -10.18
N THR A 281 5.60 -3.75 -9.05
CA THR A 281 6.65 -3.14 -8.25
C THR A 281 7.03 -4.08 -7.11
N ILE A 282 8.29 -4.48 -7.06
CA ILE A 282 8.85 -5.24 -5.94
C ILE A 282 9.73 -4.30 -5.13
N SER A 283 9.40 -4.13 -3.85
CA SER A 283 10.19 -3.36 -2.90
C SER A 283 11.07 -4.30 -2.09
N PHE A 284 12.33 -3.92 -1.91
CA PHE A 284 13.32 -4.65 -1.13
C PHE A 284 13.76 -3.75 0.01
N GLN A 285 13.52 -4.21 1.23
CA GLN A 285 14.03 -3.59 2.43
C GLN A 285 15.13 -4.47 3.01
N ARG A 286 16.33 -3.92 3.21
CA ARG A 286 17.37 -4.65 3.94
C ARG A 286 17.16 -4.47 5.43
N THR A 287 16.84 -5.56 6.10
CA THR A 287 16.79 -5.61 7.56
C THR A 287 18.19 -5.99 8.05
N ALA A 288 18.92 -4.97 8.45
CA ALA A 288 20.24 -5.12 9.05
C ALA A 288 20.11 -5.92 10.35
N GLY A 289 20.88 -6.99 10.49
CA GLY A 289 21.00 -7.67 11.79
C GLY A 289 21.52 -6.70 12.86
N LYS A 290 21.28 -6.97 14.17
CA LYS A 290 21.74 -6.08 15.26
C LYS A 290 23.22 -5.65 15.13
N ALA A 291 24.07 -6.54 14.65
CA ALA A 291 25.48 -6.24 14.40
C ALA A 291 25.69 -5.29 13.21
N GLU A 292 24.89 -5.37 12.16
CA GLU A 292 25.02 -4.50 11.00
C GLU A 292 24.42 -3.11 11.25
N ALA A 293 23.32 -3.04 12.01
CA ALA A 293 22.73 -1.77 12.45
C ALA A 293 23.72 -0.93 13.29
N ARG A 294 24.54 -1.59 14.12
CA ARG A 294 25.62 -0.93 14.88
C ARG A 294 26.73 -0.41 13.95
N ALA A 295 27.14 -1.20 12.96
CA ALA A 295 28.15 -0.78 11.99
C ALA A 295 27.66 0.41 11.16
N ILE A 296 26.38 0.43 10.76
CA ILE A 296 25.78 1.55 10.04
C ILE A 296 25.76 2.83 10.88
N LYS A 297 25.46 2.76 12.19
CA LYS A 297 25.57 3.96 13.06
C LYS A 297 26.98 4.57 13.03
N LEU A 298 28.01 3.73 12.93
CA LEU A 298 29.40 4.19 12.87
C LEU A 298 29.82 4.77 11.51
N THR A 299 29.05 4.60 10.43
CA THR A 299 29.38 5.25 9.14
C THR A 299 29.16 6.76 9.18
N THR A 300 28.43 7.28 10.17
CA THR A 300 28.30 8.72 10.45
C THR A 300 29.65 9.41 10.75
N LEU A 301 30.68 8.62 11.07
CA LEU A 301 32.07 9.08 11.22
C LEU A 301 32.82 9.26 9.88
N GLY A 302 32.14 9.14 8.73
CA GLY A 302 32.78 9.17 7.41
C GLY A 302 33.50 7.86 7.04
N LEU A 303 33.21 6.77 7.75
CA LEU A 303 33.81 5.47 7.51
C LEU A 303 33.04 4.68 6.44
N SER A 304 33.76 3.91 5.61
CA SER A 304 33.11 2.88 4.79
C SER A 304 32.44 1.83 5.67
N LEU A 305 31.41 1.15 5.15
CA LEU A 305 30.71 0.10 5.89
C LEU A 305 31.67 -0.96 6.45
N ARG A 306 32.70 -1.34 5.68
CA ARG A 306 33.68 -2.33 6.10
C ARG A 306 34.58 -1.84 7.24
N GLN A 307 34.97 -0.56 7.21
CA GLN A 307 35.71 0.07 8.29
C GLN A 307 34.85 0.18 9.55
N ALA A 308 33.57 0.50 9.38
CA ALA A 308 32.61 0.61 10.48
C ALA A 308 32.34 -0.74 11.16
N GLU A 309 32.24 -1.84 10.38
CA GLU A 309 32.19 -3.21 10.91
C GLU A 309 33.43 -3.54 11.75
N VAL A 310 34.63 -3.19 11.28
CA VAL A 310 35.88 -3.39 12.03
C VAL A 310 35.85 -2.57 13.33
N LEU A 311 35.46 -1.30 13.27
CA LEU A 311 35.42 -0.41 14.42
C LEU A 311 34.38 -0.83 15.48
N GLN A 312 33.25 -1.40 15.07
CA GLN A 312 32.29 -1.96 16.00
C GLN A 312 32.88 -3.09 16.83
N TRP A 313 33.56 -4.05 16.20
CA TRP A 313 34.17 -5.16 16.93
C TRP A 313 35.31 -4.70 17.84
N VAL A 314 35.99 -3.60 17.48
CA VAL A 314 36.93 -2.93 18.37
C VAL A 314 36.22 -2.39 19.61
N ALA A 315 35.06 -1.74 19.42
CA ALA A 315 34.23 -1.22 20.52
C ALA A 315 33.72 -2.34 21.45
N ASP A 316 33.48 -3.52 20.90
CA ASP A 316 33.12 -4.74 21.66
C ASP A 316 34.35 -5.48 22.25
N GLY A 317 35.54 -4.90 22.16
CA GLY A 317 36.76 -5.39 22.80
C GLY A 317 37.46 -6.55 22.07
N LYS A 318 37.06 -6.87 20.83
CA LYS A 318 37.67 -7.98 20.07
C LYS A 318 39.10 -7.68 19.65
N THR A 319 39.97 -8.69 19.55
CA THR A 319 41.34 -8.56 19.04
C THR A 319 41.40 -8.54 17.51
N ASN A 320 42.53 -8.18 16.91
CA ASN A 320 42.65 -8.19 15.44
C ASN A 320 42.51 -9.60 14.85
N GLU A 321 43.00 -10.63 15.56
CA GLU A 321 42.79 -12.02 15.20
C GLU A 321 41.29 -12.38 15.22
N GLU A 322 40.58 -12.07 16.30
CA GLU A 322 39.15 -12.38 16.43
C GLU A 322 38.30 -11.65 15.38
N ILE A 323 38.58 -10.37 15.14
CA ILE A 323 37.91 -9.58 14.09
C ILE A 323 38.16 -10.21 12.72
N GLY A 324 39.38 -10.68 12.47
CA GLY A 324 39.73 -11.36 11.24
C GLY A 324 38.89 -12.62 11.02
N VAL A 325 38.71 -13.42 12.08
CA VAL A 325 37.84 -14.61 12.05
C VAL A 325 36.38 -14.22 11.81
N ILE A 326 35.84 -13.26 12.58
CA ILE A 326 34.44 -12.84 12.50
C ILE A 326 34.08 -12.29 11.11
N LEU A 327 34.96 -11.46 10.55
CA LEU A 327 34.74 -10.80 9.27
C LEU A 327 35.29 -11.60 8.07
N ASN A 328 35.88 -12.77 8.30
CA ASN A 328 36.53 -13.61 7.31
C ASN A 328 37.58 -12.84 6.46
N ILE A 329 38.49 -12.13 7.13
CA ILE A 329 39.63 -11.41 6.54
C ILE A 329 40.90 -11.64 7.37
N SER A 330 42.07 -11.40 6.79
CA SER A 330 43.33 -11.58 7.52
C SER A 330 43.49 -10.53 8.63
N ARG A 331 44.19 -10.88 9.73
CA ARG A 331 44.56 -9.92 10.79
C ARG A 331 45.35 -8.71 10.25
N PHE A 332 46.08 -8.89 9.15
CA PHE A 332 46.83 -7.83 8.48
C PHE A 332 45.89 -6.86 7.75
N THR A 333 44.82 -7.38 7.15
CA THR A 333 43.73 -6.58 6.56
C THR A 333 42.99 -5.80 7.64
N VAL A 334 42.71 -6.40 8.80
CA VAL A 334 42.14 -5.69 9.96
C VAL A 334 43.06 -4.55 10.42
N LYS A 335 44.38 -4.81 10.52
CA LYS A 335 45.37 -3.77 10.87
C LYS A 335 45.40 -2.62 9.85
N ALA A 336 45.26 -2.91 8.56
CA ALA A 336 45.18 -1.88 7.52
C ALA A 336 43.91 -1.03 7.66
N HIS A 337 42.74 -1.68 7.86
CA HIS A 337 41.50 -0.95 8.13
C HIS A 337 41.61 -0.05 9.36
N LEU A 338 42.21 -0.52 10.45
CA LEU A 338 42.39 0.29 11.67
C LEU A 338 43.25 1.53 11.46
N ARG A 339 44.33 1.44 10.68
CA ARG A 339 45.13 2.63 10.33
C ARG A 339 44.29 3.67 9.60
N ALA A 340 43.55 3.25 8.57
CA ALA A 340 42.67 4.14 7.82
C ALA A 340 41.55 4.71 8.71
N ILE A 341 40.99 3.92 9.62
CA ILE A 341 39.98 4.39 10.57
C ILE A 341 40.55 5.48 11.47
N PHE A 342 41.74 5.28 12.04
CA PHE A 342 42.40 6.23 12.92
C PHE A 342 42.66 7.57 12.24
N GLU A 343 43.07 7.54 10.97
CA GLU A 343 43.24 8.73 10.13
C GLU A 343 41.91 9.45 9.88
N ILE A 344 40.85 8.71 9.53
CA ILE A 344 39.53 9.30 9.20
C ILE A 344 38.89 9.95 10.44
N ILE A 345 38.91 9.28 11.59
CA ILE A 345 38.26 9.77 12.82
C ILE A 345 39.20 10.60 13.70
N MET A 346 40.42 10.87 13.22
CA MET A 346 41.45 11.69 13.87
C MET A 346 41.78 11.26 15.29
N VAL A 347 42.13 9.99 15.49
CA VAL A 347 42.57 9.44 16.78
C VAL A 347 43.90 8.71 16.67
N GLU A 348 44.66 8.69 17.75
CA GLU A 348 46.03 8.15 17.75
C GLU A 348 46.10 6.64 18.05
N ASN A 349 45.08 6.08 18.70
CA ASN A 349 45.14 4.71 19.19
C ASN A 349 43.78 3.99 19.25
N ARG A 350 43.86 2.66 19.38
CA ARG A 350 42.71 1.75 19.45
C ARG A 350 41.72 2.11 20.55
N ASN A 351 42.21 2.53 21.71
CA ASN A 351 41.37 2.82 22.87
C ASN A 351 40.53 4.08 22.63
N ALA A 352 41.13 5.12 22.04
CA ALA A 352 40.41 6.32 21.63
C ALA A 352 39.35 6.01 20.56
N ALA A 353 39.70 5.22 19.54
CA ALA A 353 38.74 4.77 18.53
C ALA A 353 37.57 3.97 19.14
N SER A 354 37.88 3.07 20.08
CA SER A 354 36.89 2.26 20.82
C SER A 354 35.93 3.14 21.63
N ALA A 355 36.44 4.17 22.32
CA ALA A 355 35.63 5.07 23.12
C ALA A 355 34.66 5.91 22.28
N ILE A 356 35.11 6.42 21.13
CA ILE A 356 34.24 7.15 20.18
C ILE A 356 33.13 6.24 19.66
N ALA A 357 33.50 5.03 19.23
CA ALA A 357 32.55 4.07 18.72
C ALA A 357 31.52 3.68 19.79
N TRP A 358 31.96 3.42 21.02
CA TRP A 358 31.07 3.08 22.13
C TRP A 358 30.06 4.20 22.42
N LYS A 359 30.51 5.47 22.42
CA LYS A 359 29.65 6.65 22.63
C LYS A 359 28.55 6.80 21.56
N ILE A 360 28.83 6.41 20.32
CA ILE A 360 27.85 6.45 19.22
C ILE A 360 26.90 5.26 19.29
N LEU A 361 27.40 4.10 19.72
CA LEU A 361 26.61 2.87 19.82
C LEU A 361 25.72 2.82 21.07
N SER A 362 26.08 3.54 22.13
CA SER A 362 25.34 3.62 23.40
C SER A 362 24.24 4.69 23.40
N LYS A 363 24.13 5.49 22.34
CA LYS A 363 23.00 6.38 22.03
C LYS A 363 22.03 5.66 21.10
#